data_AF-A0A119CV93-F1
#
_entry.id   AF-A0A119CV93-F1
#
_cell.length_a   1.000
_cell.length_b   1.000
_cell.length_c   1.000
_cell.angle_alpha   90.00
_cell.angle_beta   90.00
_cell.angle_gamma   90.00
#
_symmetry.space_group_name_H-M   'P 1'
#
loop_
_entity.id
_entity.type
_entity.pdbx_description
1 polymer ?
#
loop_
_entity_poly.entity_id
_entity_poly.type
_entity_poly.pdbx_seq_one_letter_code
_entity_poly.pdbx_strand_id
1 'polypeptide(L)'
;MAYHSNARDYALSHGARADQITVMHNTINEERIELMPKAEAQALVRGKHPEIGDRKIILFVGAVLAEKRIEVILEALDLMKRRDVVFVLVGDGEHLAAVRAACTGRDDVVLTGSIVEGVGPYFDAAEMYVLPGTGGLGINEAMAHRLPIVSGFADGSADDLVVDGENGFRLRENTPEELAKKMATILDTPGLTERMGERSRAMITGKFSFHEFINRIVNQLTRLAR
;
A
#
# COMPACT_ATOMS: atom_id res chain seq x y z
N MET A 1 -3.31 -16.13 17.97
CA MET A 1 -3.56 -14.81 17.35
C MET A 1 -3.52 -14.99 15.85
N ALA A 2 -4.38 -14.30 15.11
CA ALA A 2 -4.39 -14.27 13.65
C ALA A 2 -4.23 -12.82 13.18
N TYR A 3 -3.41 -12.56 12.17
CA TYR A 3 -3.12 -11.18 11.73
C TYR A 3 -4.22 -10.57 10.84
N HIS A 4 -5.10 -11.41 10.28
CA HIS A 4 -6.20 -11.02 9.41
C HIS A 4 -7.32 -12.07 9.52
N SER A 5 -8.52 -11.72 9.04
CA SER A 5 -9.72 -12.57 9.09
C SER A 5 -9.52 -13.92 8.38
N ASN A 6 -8.86 -13.92 7.23
CA ASN A 6 -8.55 -15.16 6.48
C ASN A 6 -7.66 -16.12 7.29
N ALA A 7 -6.67 -15.63 8.06
CA ALA A 7 -5.86 -16.48 8.94
C ALA A 7 -6.69 -17.12 10.08
N ARG A 8 -7.71 -16.41 10.57
CA ARG A 8 -8.67 -16.99 11.52
C ARG A 8 -9.47 -18.10 10.84
N ASP A 9 -10.02 -17.84 9.66
CA ASP A 9 -10.86 -18.79 8.95
C ASP A 9 -10.07 -20.05 8.55
N TYR A 10 -8.80 -19.88 8.15
CA TYR A 10 -7.84 -20.96 7.97
C TYR A 10 -7.67 -21.79 9.25
N ALA A 11 -7.40 -21.15 10.39
CA ALA A 11 -7.25 -21.86 11.66
C ALA A 11 -8.52 -22.62 12.07
N LEU A 12 -9.71 -22.01 11.89
CA LEU A 12 -11.00 -22.65 12.14
C LEU A 12 -11.18 -23.91 11.27
N SER A 13 -10.84 -23.83 9.98
CA SER A 13 -10.92 -24.98 9.06
C SER A 13 -9.98 -26.13 9.42
N HIS A 14 -8.95 -25.87 10.25
CA HIS A 14 -8.01 -26.87 10.76
C HIS A 14 -8.27 -27.26 12.24
N GLY A 15 -9.47 -26.99 12.74
CA GLY A 15 -9.94 -27.48 14.05
C GLY A 15 -9.60 -26.60 15.24
N ALA A 16 -9.07 -25.38 15.03
CA ALA A 16 -8.97 -24.41 16.10
C ALA A 16 -10.37 -23.93 16.54
N ARG A 17 -10.55 -23.66 17.83
CA ARG A 17 -11.82 -23.15 18.33
C ARG A 17 -11.90 -21.63 18.19
N ALA A 18 -13.08 -21.12 17.81
CA ALA A 18 -13.30 -19.69 17.61
C ALA A 18 -13.00 -18.84 18.85
N ASP A 19 -13.28 -19.36 20.05
CA ASP A 19 -13.04 -18.68 21.32
C ASP A 19 -11.54 -18.53 21.66
N GLN A 20 -10.66 -19.26 20.95
CA GLN A 20 -9.21 -19.23 21.09
C GLN A 20 -8.50 -18.38 20.01
N ILE A 21 -9.23 -17.85 19.03
CA ILE A 21 -8.64 -17.05 17.95
C ILE A 21 -9.11 -15.60 18.06
N THR A 22 -8.15 -14.71 18.29
CA THR A 22 -8.36 -13.28 18.18
C THR A 22 -7.65 -12.76 16.95
N VAL A 23 -8.38 -12.03 16.10
CA VAL A 23 -7.81 -11.30 14.95
C VAL A 23 -7.24 -9.99 15.44
N MET A 24 -5.96 -9.77 15.14
CA MET A 24 -5.19 -8.61 15.55
C MET A 24 -4.41 -8.11 14.34
N HIS A 25 -4.98 -7.11 13.67
CA HIS A 25 -4.35 -6.48 12.52
C HIS A 25 -3.06 -5.80 12.95
N ASN A 26 -1.99 -6.03 12.19
CA ASN A 26 -0.81 -5.18 12.31
C ASN A 26 -1.19 -3.76 11.91
N THR A 27 -0.71 -2.79 12.67
CA THR A 27 -0.92 -1.37 12.39
C THR A 27 0.34 -0.58 12.71
N ILE A 28 0.32 0.68 12.31
CA ILE A 28 1.34 1.68 12.61
C ILE A 28 0.80 2.63 13.66
N ASN A 29 1.66 3.47 14.25
CA ASN A 29 1.18 4.61 15.03
C ASN A 29 0.85 5.76 14.09
N GLU A 30 -0.41 5.81 13.63
CA GLU A 30 -0.90 6.80 12.67
C GLU A 30 -0.99 8.22 13.25
N GLU A 31 -0.97 8.37 14.58
CA GLU A 31 -0.93 9.66 15.27
C GLU A 31 0.43 10.35 15.13
N ARG A 32 1.49 9.57 14.86
CA ARG A 32 2.84 10.09 14.61
C ARG A 32 3.09 10.47 13.16
N ILE A 33 2.12 10.24 12.27
CA ILE A 33 2.24 10.62 10.86
C ILE A 33 1.86 12.07 10.69
N GLU A 34 2.85 12.86 10.29
CA GLU A 34 2.69 14.24 9.87
C GLU A 34 2.36 14.27 8.38
N LEU A 35 1.21 14.87 8.06
CA LEU A 35 0.75 15.03 6.69
C LEU A 35 1.27 16.34 6.10
N MET A 36 1.78 16.26 4.89
CA MET A 36 2.14 17.41 4.08
C MET A 36 1.07 17.68 3.02
N PRO A 37 0.67 18.94 2.77
CA PRO A 37 -0.18 19.27 1.63
C PRO A 37 0.43 18.72 0.32
N LYS A 38 -0.39 18.05 -0.49
CA LYS A 38 0.07 17.35 -1.70
C LYS A 38 0.93 18.21 -2.63
N ALA A 39 0.59 19.48 -2.83
CA ALA A 39 1.37 20.38 -3.67
C ALA A 39 2.78 20.65 -3.12
N GLU A 40 2.93 20.77 -1.79
CA GLU A 40 4.21 20.95 -1.13
C GLU A 40 5.03 19.64 -1.17
N ALA A 41 4.38 18.51 -0.92
CA ALA A 41 5.00 17.19 -1.03
C ALA A 41 5.51 16.92 -2.45
N GLN A 42 4.71 17.24 -3.47
CA GLN A 42 5.10 17.15 -4.88
C GLN A 42 6.29 18.07 -5.19
N ALA A 43 6.28 19.32 -4.73
CA ALA A 43 7.42 20.23 -4.93
C ALA A 43 8.70 19.67 -4.31
N LEU A 44 8.63 19.13 -3.09
CA LEU A 44 9.77 18.53 -2.39
C LEU A 44 10.28 17.28 -3.13
N VAL A 45 9.40 16.36 -3.49
CA VAL A 45 9.77 15.10 -4.18
C VAL A 45 10.34 15.38 -5.57
N ARG A 46 9.74 16.30 -6.34
CA ARG A 46 10.25 16.73 -7.65
C ARG A 46 11.58 17.49 -7.55
N GLY A 47 11.81 18.21 -6.46
CA GLY A 47 13.11 18.84 -6.20
C GLY A 47 14.23 17.81 -5.99
N LYS A 48 13.91 16.64 -5.43
CA LYS A 48 14.85 15.52 -5.26
C LYS A 48 14.99 14.66 -6.52
N HIS A 49 13.92 14.53 -7.29
CA HIS A 49 13.84 13.72 -8.51
C HIS A 49 13.22 14.54 -9.66
N PRO A 50 13.98 15.47 -10.27
CA PRO A 50 13.47 16.38 -11.30
C PRO A 50 12.88 15.68 -12.51
N GLU A 51 13.33 14.45 -12.81
CA GLU A 51 12.81 13.61 -13.87
C GLU A 51 11.31 13.35 -13.72
N ILE A 52 10.74 13.33 -12.51
CA ILE A 52 9.30 13.16 -12.27
C ILE A 52 8.47 14.20 -13.05
N GLY A 53 8.95 15.45 -13.13
CA GLY A 53 8.23 16.54 -13.78
C GLY A 53 6.81 16.72 -13.22
N ASP A 54 5.85 17.04 -14.09
CA ASP A 54 4.44 17.22 -13.70
C ASP A 54 3.61 15.93 -13.68
N ARG A 55 4.27 14.77 -13.76
CA ARG A 55 3.60 13.48 -13.85
C ARG A 55 2.96 13.08 -12.52
N LYS A 56 1.87 12.34 -12.63
CA LYS A 56 1.16 11.68 -11.53
C LYS A 56 2.01 10.55 -10.98
N ILE A 57 2.18 10.49 -9.66
CA ILE A 57 3.05 9.53 -9.00
C ILE A 57 2.25 8.29 -8.58
N ILE A 58 2.65 7.13 -9.08
CA ILE A 58 2.24 5.82 -8.54
C ILE A 58 3.35 5.36 -7.60
N LEU A 59 3.01 5.01 -6.36
CA LEU A 59 4.01 4.75 -5.33
C LEU A 59 4.06 3.29 -4.91
N PHE A 60 5.27 2.77 -4.75
CA PHE A 60 5.58 1.61 -3.92
C PHE A 60 6.60 2.02 -2.86
N VAL A 61 6.37 1.59 -1.62
CA VAL A 61 7.32 1.72 -0.50
C VAL A 61 7.44 0.38 0.20
N GLY A 62 8.67 -0.11 0.35
CA GLY A 62 8.96 -1.33 1.10
C GLY A 62 10.21 -2.07 0.64
N ALA A 63 10.48 -3.22 1.27
CA ALA A 63 11.57 -4.09 0.85
C ALA A 63 11.36 -4.62 -0.57
N VAL A 64 12.40 -4.54 -1.40
CA VAL A 64 12.35 -4.97 -2.81
C VAL A 64 12.68 -6.46 -2.88
N LEU A 65 11.65 -7.29 -2.71
CA LEU A 65 11.72 -8.75 -2.75
C LEU A 65 10.90 -9.29 -3.93
N ALA A 66 11.27 -10.46 -4.46
CA ALA A 66 10.56 -11.07 -5.59
C ALA A 66 9.06 -11.30 -5.32
N GLU A 67 8.71 -11.63 -4.08
CA GLU A 67 7.32 -11.80 -3.62
C GLU A 67 6.48 -10.51 -3.66
N LYS A 68 7.09 -9.33 -3.81
CA LYS A 68 6.38 -8.05 -4.00
C LYS A 68 5.88 -7.87 -5.44
N ARG A 69 6.43 -8.64 -6.39
CA ARG A 69 6.02 -8.68 -7.80
C ARG A 69 6.03 -7.30 -8.46
N ILE A 70 7.12 -6.55 -8.28
CA ILE A 70 7.26 -5.17 -8.80
C ILE A 70 7.18 -5.14 -10.33
N GLU A 71 7.63 -6.19 -11.00
CA GLU A 71 7.59 -6.34 -12.45
C GLU A 71 6.16 -6.27 -13.01
N VAL A 72 5.16 -6.71 -12.23
CA VAL A 72 3.74 -6.58 -12.60
C VAL A 72 3.34 -5.12 -12.72
N ILE A 73 3.92 -4.23 -11.90
CA ILE A 73 3.72 -2.78 -12.00
C ILE A 73 4.33 -2.26 -13.31
N LEU A 74 5.55 -2.69 -13.65
CA LEU A 74 6.22 -2.27 -14.89
C LEU A 74 5.44 -2.69 -16.13
N GLU A 75 4.98 -3.94 -16.17
CA GLU A 75 4.14 -4.46 -17.25
C GLU A 75 2.79 -3.72 -17.32
N ALA A 76 2.20 -3.36 -16.18
CA ALA A 76 0.97 -2.58 -16.15
C ALA A 76 1.15 -1.15 -16.70
N LEU A 77 2.31 -0.51 -16.45
CA LEU A 77 2.65 0.79 -17.05
C LEU A 77 2.75 0.68 -18.59
N ASP A 78 3.37 -0.40 -19.09
CA ASP A 78 3.48 -0.65 -20.53
C ASP A 78 2.10 -0.83 -21.20
N LEU A 79 1.16 -1.42 -20.49
CA LEU A 79 -0.23 -1.57 -20.95
C LEU A 79 -1.01 -0.24 -20.91
N MET A 80 -0.79 0.59 -19.90
CA MET A 80 -1.44 1.89 -19.78
C MET A 80 -0.98 2.89 -20.84
N LYS A 81 0.30 2.83 -21.26
CA LYS A 81 0.91 3.73 -22.27
C LYS A 81 0.71 5.21 -21.94
N ARG A 82 0.75 5.57 -20.65
CA ARG A 82 0.54 6.93 -20.16
C ARG A 82 1.86 7.67 -19.99
N ARG A 83 1.97 8.84 -20.61
CA ARG A 83 3.12 9.75 -20.46
C ARG A 83 2.99 10.68 -19.25
N ASP A 84 1.78 10.82 -18.71
CA ASP A 84 1.47 11.68 -17.56
C ASP A 84 1.62 10.96 -16.21
N VAL A 85 2.21 9.76 -16.19
CA VAL A 85 2.39 8.93 -15.01
C VAL A 85 3.87 8.57 -14.85
N VAL A 86 4.31 8.45 -13.59
CA VAL A 86 5.61 7.92 -13.22
C VAL A 86 5.45 6.99 -12.03
N PHE A 87 6.13 5.85 -12.07
CA PHE A 87 6.23 4.95 -10.93
C PHE A 87 7.45 5.32 -10.08
N VAL A 88 7.21 5.58 -8.79
CA VAL A 88 8.26 5.86 -7.81
C VAL A 88 8.38 4.67 -6.87
N LEU A 89 9.55 4.06 -6.86
CA LEU A 89 9.89 2.95 -5.98
C LEU A 89 10.84 3.45 -4.89
N VAL A 90 10.36 3.41 -3.65
CA VAL A 90 11.14 3.70 -2.45
C VAL A 90 11.46 2.40 -1.71
N GLY A 91 12.74 2.07 -1.60
CA GLY A 91 13.16 0.86 -0.92
C GLY A 91 14.46 0.28 -1.46
N ASP A 92 14.87 -0.81 -0.81
CA ASP A 92 16.02 -1.62 -1.18
C ASP A 92 15.71 -3.10 -0.88
N GLY A 93 16.50 -4.01 -1.43
CA GLY A 93 16.34 -5.45 -1.22
C GLY A 93 17.06 -6.29 -2.26
N GLU A 94 17.11 -7.60 -1.99
CA GLU A 94 17.84 -8.57 -2.84
C GLU A 94 17.36 -8.59 -4.30
N HIS A 95 16.10 -8.21 -4.54
CA HIS A 95 15.51 -8.22 -5.87
C HIS A 95 15.69 -6.90 -6.64
N LEU A 96 16.28 -5.88 -6.01
CA LEU A 96 16.46 -4.56 -6.63
C LEU A 96 17.31 -4.61 -7.90
N ALA A 97 18.30 -5.50 -7.97
CA ALA A 97 19.14 -5.66 -9.16
C ALA A 97 18.32 -6.11 -10.38
N ALA A 98 17.39 -7.06 -10.19
CA ALA A 98 16.51 -7.54 -11.24
C ALA A 98 15.52 -6.44 -11.69
N VAL A 99 14.90 -5.74 -10.73
CA VAL A 99 14.02 -4.60 -11.02
C VAL A 99 14.75 -3.50 -11.79
N ARG A 100 15.97 -3.14 -11.36
CA ARG A 100 16.79 -2.13 -12.05
C ARG A 100 17.10 -2.53 -13.50
N ALA A 101 17.42 -3.81 -13.73
CA ALA A 101 17.65 -4.31 -15.09
C ALA A 101 16.39 -4.17 -15.95
N ALA A 102 15.22 -4.52 -15.42
CA ALA A 102 13.93 -4.37 -16.10
C ALA A 102 13.55 -2.90 -16.37
N CYS A 103 14.07 -1.96 -15.58
CA CYS A 103 13.87 -0.52 -15.78
C CYS A 103 14.85 0.12 -16.79
N THR A 104 15.78 -0.64 -17.37
CA THR A 104 16.78 -0.07 -18.30
C THR A 104 16.10 0.55 -19.53
N GLY A 105 16.32 1.84 -19.76
CA GLY A 105 15.73 2.58 -20.89
C GLY A 105 14.32 3.11 -20.64
N ARG A 106 13.77 2.92 -19.44
CA ARG A 106 12.49 3.49 -19.02
C ARG A 106 12.65 4.93 -18.53
N ASP A 107 11.76 5.82 -18.96
CA ASP A 107 11.67 7.21 -18.46
C ASP A 107 10.51 7.40 -17.46
N ASP A 108 9.68 6.37 -17.28
CA ASP A 108 8.46 6.33 -16.45
C ASP A 108 8.67 5.67 -15.09
N VAL A 109 9.92 5.41 -14.68
CA VAL A 109 10.27 4.82 -13.38
C VAL A 109 11.39 5.60 -12.68
N VAL A 110 11.20 5.86 -11.39
CA VAL A 110 12.20 6.46 -10.49
C VAL A 110 12.50 5.47 -9.37
N LEU A 111 13.77 5.04 -9.28
CA LEU A 111 14.26 4.17 -8.22
C LEU A 111 15.02 5.02 -7.20
N THR A 112 14.39 5.34 -6.06
CA THR A 112 14.98 6.28 -5.09
C THR A 112 16.06 5.65 -4.22
N GLY A 113 16.08 4.31 -4.12
CA GLY A 113 16.78 3.59 -3.08
C GLY A 113 16.05 3.67 -1.73
N SER A 114 16.73 3.26 -0.66
CA SER A 114 16.16 3.27 0.70
C SER A 114 16.06 4.69 1.26
N ILE A 115 14.92 5.00 1.87
CA ILE A 115 14.67 6.26 2.58
C ILE A 115 14.20 5.90 3.98
N VAL A 116 15.07 6.10 4.97
CA VAL A 116 14.79 5.77 6.37
C VAL A 116 14.02 6.90 7.06
N GLU A 117 14.39 8.15 6.77
CA GLU A 117 13.75 9.33 7.31
C GLU A 117 13.13 10.17 6.19
N GLY A 118 11.93 10.71 6.42
CA GLY A 118 11.27 11.57 5.44
C GLY A 118 10.71 10.82 4.22
N VAL A 119 10.22 9.59 4.43
CA VAL A 119 9.44 8.87 3.41
C VAL A 119 8.02 9.42 3.25
N GLY A 120 7.45 10.03 4.29
CA GLY A 120 6.09 10.60 4.30
C GLY A 120 5.75 11.49 3.09
N PRO A 121 6.61 12.46 2.70
CA PRO A 121 6.38 13.27 1.51
C PRO A 121 6.20 12.48 0.20
N TYR A 122 6.76 11.27 0.07
CA TYR A 122 6.54 10.44 -1.11
C TYR A 122 5.12 9.88 -1.14
N PHE A 123 4.59 9.49 0.03
CA PHE A 123 3.19 9.10 0.16
C PHE A 123 2.26 10.29 -0.11
N ASP A 124 2.50 11.44 0.51
CA ASP A 124 1.65 12.64 0.34
C ASP A 124 1.66 13.19 -1.10
N ALA A 125 2.75 12.98 -1.86
CA ALA A 125 2.86 13.40 -3.25
C ALA A 125 2.12 12.47 -4.24
N ALA A 126 1.81 11.24 -3.83
CA ALA A 126 1.31 10.19 -4.71
C ALA A 126 -0.19 10.32 -5.06
N GLU A 127 -0.58 9.66 -6.14
CA GLU A 127 -1.99 9.43 -6.50
C GLU A 127 -2.53 8.13 -5.91
N MET A 128 -1.68 7.14 -5.71
CA MET A 128 -2.05 5.83 -5.18
C MET A 128 -0.83 5.06 -4.69
N TYR A 129 -1.08 4.09 -3.81
CA TYR A 129 -0.10 3.09 -3.42
C TYR A 129 -0.42 1.74 -4.07
N VAL A 130 0.59 1.06 -4.62
CA VAL A 130 0.43 -0.19 -5.35
C VAL A 130 1.32 -1.28 -4.76
N LEU A 131 0.71 -2.42 -4.41
CA LEU A 131 1.41 -3.60 -3.88
C LEU A 131 0.83 -4.88 -4.48
N PRO A 132 1.34 -5.37 -5.64
CA PRO A 132 0.78 -6.56 -6.30
C PRO A 132 1.09 -7.87 -5.57
N GLY A 133 2.06 -7.87 -4.68
CA GLY A 133 2.54 -9.03 -3.93
C GLY A 133 2.16 -9.04 -2.45
N THR A 134 3.02 -9.65 -1.63
CA THR A 134 2.81 -9.86 -0.18
C THR A 134 3.12 -8.61 0.66
N GLY A 135 2.58 -8.53 1.88
CA GLY A 135 2.86 -7.50 2.87
C GLY A 135 1.70 -6.54 3.14
N GLY A 136 1.76 -5.83 4.28
CA GLY A 136 0.66 -4.96 4.73
C GLY A 136 1.05 -3.68 5.44
N LEU A 137 2.28 -3.53 5.96
CA LEU A 137 2.66 -2.31 6.68
C LEU A 137 2.69 -1.07 5.77
N GLY A 138 3.19 -1.21 4.54
CA GLY A 138 3.14 -0.12 3.55
C GLY A 138 1.71 0.27 3.16
N ILE A 139 0.75 -0.67 3.23
CA ILE A 139 -0.68 -0.36 3.05
C ILE A 139 -1.18 0.52 4.20
N ASN A 140 -0.85 0.20 5.45
CA ASN A 140 -1.23 1.03 6.60
C ASN A 140 -0.65 2.45 6.51
N GLU A 141 0.61 2.58 6.11
CA GLU A 141 1.26 3.89 5.90
C GLU A 141 0.57 4.68 4.79
N ALA A 142 0.35 4.05 3.63
CA ALA A 142 -0.39 4.67 2.53
C ALA A 142 -1.81 5.10 2.95
N MET A 143 -2.51 4.28 3.74
CA MET A 143 -3.82 4.63 4.25
C MET A 143 -3.78 5.86 5.16
N ALA A 144 -2.75 5.94 6.02
CA ALA A 144 -2.55 7.10 6.88
C ALA A 144 -2.25 8.36 6.06
N HIS A 145 -1.57 8.24 4.93
CA HIS A 145 -1.33 9.33 3.98
C HIS A 145 -2.47 9.57 2.98
N ARG A 146 -3.69 9.08 3.26
CA ARG A 146 -4.90 9.30 2.44
C ARG A 146 -4.72 8.83 0.99
N LEU A 147 -4.05 7.69 0.78
CA LEU A 147 -3.94 7.11 -0.55
C LEU A 147 -4.99 6.03 -0.81
N PRO A 148 -5.53 5.96 -2.05
CA PRO A 148 -6.15 4.74 -2.53
C PRO A 148 -5.11 3.63 -2.65
N ILE A 149 -5.54 2.39 -2.40
CA ILE A 149 -4.67 1.20 -2.41
C ILE A 149 -5.04 0.28 -3.55
N VAL A 150 -4.06 -0.14 -4.37
CA VAL A 150 -4.24 -1.26 -5.30
C VAL A 150 -3.32 -2.39 -4.87
N SER A 151 -3.89 -3.48 -4.36
CA SER A 151 -3.12 -4.57 -3.78
C SER A 151 -3.44 -5.91 -4.44
N GLY A 152 -2.48 -6.83 -4.47
CA GLY A 152 -2.72 -8.20 -4.89
C GLY A 152 -3.60 -8.99 -3.92
N PHE A 153 -4.24 -10.05 -4.41
CA PHE A 153 -4.75 -11.13 -3.58
C PHE A 153 -3.59 -12.09 -3.27
N ALA A 154 -2.88 -11.85 -2.16
CA ALA A 154 -1.61 -12.52 -1.82
C ALA A 154 -1.66 -13.22 -0.46
N ASP A 155 -0.94 -12.70 0.54
CA ASP A 155 -0.79 -13.32 1.88
C ASP A 155 -1.96 -13.01 2.84
N GLY A 156 -2.99 -12.32 2.36
CA GLY A 156 -4.15 -11.90 3.14
C GLY A 156 -3.96 -10.62 3.95
N SER A 157 -2.77 -9.99 3.91
CA SER A 157 -2.51 -8.73 4.63
C SER A 157 -3.46 -7.60 4.22
N ALA A 158 -3.87 -7.58 2.94
CA ALA A 158 -4.77 -6.58 2.40
C ALA A 158 -6.27 -6.91 2.60
N ASP A 159 -6.62 -8.13 3.05
CA ASP A 159 -8.01 -8.63 3.00
C ASP A 159 -8.99 -7.78 3.81
N ASP A 160 -8.53 -7.33 4.98
CA ASP A 160 -9.32 -6.48 5.85
C ASP A 160 -9.07 -4.98 5.62
N LEU A 161 -7.91 -4.64 5.05
CA LEU A 161 -7.45 -3.25 4.87
C LEU A 161 -7.96 -2.61 3.58
N VAL A 162 -8.20 -3.40 2.54
CA VAL A 162 -8.60 -2.93 1.21
C VAL A 162 -10.00 -3.45 0.85
N VAL A 163 -10.95 -2.52 0.80
CA VAL A 163 -12.34 -2.78 0.45
C VAL A 163 -12.58 -2.28 -0.98
N ASP A 164 -12.89 -3.20 -1.88
CA ASP A 164 -13.06 -2.95 -3.32
C ASP A 164 -14.06 -1.81 -3.58
N GLY A 165 -13.62 -0.76 -4.27
CA GLY A 165 -14.43 0.39 -4.64
C GLY A 165 -14.64 1.42 -3.52
N GLU A 166 -14.23 1.14 -2.29
CA GLU A 166 -14.34 2.06 -1.16
C GLU A 166 -13.04 2.84 -0.92
N ASN A 167 -11.93 2.14 -0.65
CA ASN A 167 -10.61 2.75 -0.43
C ASN A 167 -9.54 2.25 -1.39
N GLY A 168 -9.93 1.42 -2.36
CA GLY A 168 -8.98 0.78 -3.26
C GLY A 168 -9.56 -0.38 -4.04
N PHE A 169 -8.66 -1.22 -4.55
CA PHE A 169 -8.99 -2.43 -5.29
C PHE A 169 -8.02 -3.55 -4.96
N ARG A 170 -8.56 -4.76 -4.77
CA ARG A 170 -7.78 -5.99 -4.74
C ARG A 170 -7.75 -6.63 -6.13
N LEU A 171 -6.56 -7.03 -6.57
CA LEU A 171 -6.35 -7.76 -7.82
C LEU A 171 -6.65 -9.23 -7.59
N ARG A 172 -7.69 -9.77 -8.22
CA ARG A 172 -8.10 -11.18 -8.05
C ARG A 172 -7.33 -12.11 -8.97
N GLU A 173 -7.03 -11.64 -10.17
CA GLU A 173 -6.27 -12.38 -11.17
C GLU A 173 -4.76 -12.15 -10.96
N ASN A 174 -4.39 -11.06 -10.28
CA ASN A 174 -3.01 -10.65 -10.02
C ASN A 174 -2.19 -10.53 -11.33
N THR A 175 -2.83 -10.00 -12.37
CA THR A 175 -2.27 -9.80 -13.71
C THR A 175 -1.93 -8.33 -13.95
N PRO A 176 -0.96 -8.04 -14.83
CA PRO A 176 -0.67 -6.68 -15.27
C PRO A 176 -1.88 -5.96 -15.88
N GLU A 177 -2.75 -6.67 -16.61
CA GLU A 177 -3.95 -6.12 -17.25
C GLU A 177 -4.97 -5.64 -16.22
N GLU A 178 -5.20 -6.46 -15.17
CA GLU A 178 -6.08 -6.09 -14.07
C GLU A 178 -5.51 -4.87 -13.34
N LEU A 179 -4.21 -4.89 -13.03
CA LEU A 179 -3.53 -3.78 -12.35
C LEU A 179 -3.64 -2.48 -13.17
N ALA A 180 -3.28 -2.51 -14.45
CA ALA A 180 -3.38 -1.39 -15.37
C ALA A 180 -4.80 -0.80 -15.38
N LYS A 181 -5.83 -1.66 -15.46
CA LYS A 181 -7.24 -1.25 -15.45
C LYS A 181 -7.63 -0.57 -14.13
N LYS A 182 -7.20 -1.10 -12.98
CA LYS A 182 -7.52 -0.52 -11.66
C LYS A 182 -6.81 0.81 -11.44
N MET A 183 -5.53 0.91 -11.81
CA MET A 183 -4.78 2.17 -11.74
C MET A 183 -5.40 3.24 -12.65
N ALA A 184 -5.72 2.89 -13.90
CA ALA A 184 -6.40 3.80 -14.83
C ALA A 184 -7.77 4.26 -14.27
N THR A 185 -8.55 3.35 -13.68
CA THR A 185 -9.86 3.70 -13.07
C THR A 185 -9.71 4.81 -12.02
N ILE A 186 -8.71 4.70 -11.13
CA ILE A 186 -8.43 5.71 -10.11
C ILE A 186 -8.01 7.05 -10.75
N LEU A 187 -7.08 7.00 -11.71
CA LEU A 187 -6.50 8.20 -12.35
C LEU A 187 -7.48 8.96 -13.26
N ASP A 188 -8.43 8.26 -13.87
CA ASP A 188 -9.34 8.79 -14.89
C ASP A 188 -10.71 9.16 -14.34
N THR A 189 -11.07 8.70 -13.14
CA THR A 189 -12.34 9.05 -12.50
C THR A 189 -12.17 10.30 -11.64
N PRO A 190 -12.81 11.44 -11.97
CA PRO A 190 -12.66 12.67 -11.21
C PRO A 190 -13.02 12.50 -9.73
N GLY A 191 -12.13 12.97 -8.85
CA GLY A 191 -12.30 12.93 -7.40
C GLY A 191 -12.18 11.53 -6.78
N LEU A 192 -11.89 10.48 -7.55
CA LEU A 192 -11.86 9.11 -7.01
C LEU A 192 -10.66 8.89 -6.11
N THR A 193 -9.49 9.43 -6.49
CA THR A 193 -8.28 9.44 -5.66
C THR A 193 -8.57 10.01 -4.27
N GLU A 194 -9.14 11.21 -4.20
CA GLU A 194 -9.42 11.88 -2.93
C GLU A 194 -10.46 11.11 -2.13
N ARG A 195 -11.58 10.67 -2.74
CA ARG A 195 -12.62 9.93 -2.02
C ARG A 195 -12.11 8.63 -1.41
N MET A 196 -11.36 7.85 -2.19
CA MET A 196 -10.78 6.59 -1.70
C MET A 196 -9.70 6.84 -0.66
N GLY A 197 -8.91 7.90 -0.83
CA GLY A 197 -7.92 8.35 0.14
C GLY A 197 -8.51 8.73 1.50
N GLU A 198 -9.59 9.52 1.50
CA GLU A 198 -10.33 9.87 2.71
C GLU A 198 -10.90 8.62 3.40
N ARG A 199 -11.41 7.66 2.61
CA ARG A 199 -11.90 6.39 3.14
C ARG A 199 -10.77 5.58 3.79
N SER A 200 -9.61 5.50 3.14
CA SER A 200 -8.40 4.89 3.69
C SER A 200 -8.02 5.50 5.04
N ARG A 201 -7.98 6.84 5.14
CA ARG A 201 -7.65 7.54 6.39
C ARG A 201 -8.68 7.24 7.48
N ALA A 202 -9.98 7.30 7.15
CA ALA A 202 -11.04 7.02 8.11
C ALA A 202 -10.97 5.58 8.66
N MET A 203 -10.54 4.62 7.83
CA MET A 203 -10.35 3.23 8.25
C MET A 203 -9.16 3.08 9.19
N ILE A 204 -8.00 3.67 8.87
CA ILE A 204 -6.77 3.52 9.68
C ILE A 204 -6.82 4.32 10.99
N THR A 205 -7.51 5.47 11.05
CA THR A 205 -7.70 6.20 12.32
C THR A 205 -8.90 5.70 13.12
N GLY A 206 -9.63 4.73 12.60
CA GLY A 206 -10.81 4.14 13.24
C GLY A 206 -10.56 2.68 13.59
N LYS A 207 -11.14 1.79 12.78
CA LYS A 207 -11.13 0.33 12.99
C LYS A 207 -9.72 -0.27 13.12
N PHE A 208 -8.75 0.31 12.41
CA PHE A 208 -7.37 -0.19 12.37
C PHE A 208 -6.37 0.72 13.09
N SER A 209 -6.86 1.62 13.94
CA SER A 209 -6.00 2.55 14.70
C SER A 209 -5.05 1.84 15.64
N PHE A 210 -3.92 2.48 15.93
CA PHE A 210 -3.00 2.03 16.97
C PHE A 210 -3.71 1.87 18.32
N HIS A 211 -4.63 2.77 18.63
CA HIS A 211 -5.43 2.71 19.85
C HIS A 211 -6.27 1.43 19.92
N GLU A 212 -7.01 1.09 18.86
CA GLU A 212 -7.82 -0.13 18.79
C GLU A 212 -6.96 -1.39 18.88
N PHE A 213 -5.78 -1.39 18.25
CA PHE A 213 -4.82 -2.49 18.36
C PHE A 213 -4.38 -2.72 19.82
N ILE A 214 -3.98 -1.66 20.53
CA ILE A 214 -3.58 -1.74 21.95
C ILE A 214 -4.74 -2.20 22.83
N ASN A 215 -5.94 -1.65 22.64
CA ASN A 215 -7.13 -2.04 23.39
C ASN A 215 -7.42 -3.55 23.24
N ARG A 216 -7.27 -4.08 22.02
CA ARG A 216 -7.43 -5.52 21.77
C ARG A 216 -6.39 -6.35 22.53
N ILE A 217 -5.12 -5.94 22.55
CA ILE A 217 -4.07 -6.62 23.32
C ILE A 217 -4.43 -6.66 24.81
N VAL A 218 -4.72 -5.51 25.40
CA VAL A 218 -5.02 -5.38 26.83
C VAL A 218 -6.22 -6.23 27.22
N ASN A 219 -7.28 -6.20 26.43
CA ASN A 219 -8.49 -7.00 26.66
C ASN A 219 -8.21 -8.51 26.61
N GLN A 220 -7.39 -8.98 25.66
CA GLN A 220 -7.05 -10.40 25.58
C GLN A 220 -6.18 -10.87 26.75
N LEU A 221 -5.18 -10.08 27.15
CA LEU A 221 -4.34 -10.40 28.30
C LEU A 221 -5.16 -10.44 29.59
N THR A 222 -6.10 -9.51 29.75
CA THR A 222 -7.01 -9.47 30.92
C THR A 222 -7.95 -10.67 30.95
N ARG A 223 -8.42 -11.14 29.79
CA ARG A 223 -9.25 -12.36 29.69
C ARG A 223 -8.46 -13.62 30.07
N LEU A 224 -7.20 -13.74 29.66
CA LEU A 224 -6.36 -14.91 29.95
C LEU A 224 -5.86 -14.96 31.40
N ALA A 225 -5.83 -13.82 32.08
CA ALA A 225 -5.44 -13.72 33.48
C ALA A 225 -6.57 -14.08 34.47
N ARG A 226 -7.78 -14.38 33.98
CA ARG A 226 -8.94 -14.85 34.76
C ARG A 226 -9.10 -16.35 34.58
#